data_AF-A0A535XAJ8-F1
#
_entry.id   AF-A0A535XAJ8-F1
#
_cell.length_a   1.000
_cell.length_b   1.000
_cell.length_c   1.000
_cell.angle_alpha   90.00
_cell.angle_beta   90.00
_cell.angle_gamma   90.00
#
_symmetry.space_group_name_H-M   'P 1'
#
loop_
_entity.id
_entity.type
_entity.pdbx_description
1 polymer ?
#
loop_
_entity_poly.entity_id
_entity_poly.type
_entity_poly.pdbx_seq_one_letter_code
_entity_poly.pdbx_strand_id
1 'polypeptide(L)'
;MSCDGRAWPNIGHKMLGLAPLAKQFVDPTDSVLGSLAASRQAPSATGLRSSYQELIKRAFRPEWWGGTAPVAVGADSFSQMEANFSLFWGLAIQVYEATLVSDDTPLDRYASGDSSALSPRQQRGMDIFMNKGRCASCHSGAEFSGASVSNVVADRYERMHMGNN
;
A
#
# COMPACT_ATOMS: atom_id res chain seq x y z
N MET A 1 -5.23 8.36 13.00
CA MET A 1 -5.76 8.31 14.38
C MET A 1 -4.66 7.83 15.31
N SER A 2 -4.06 8.79 16.02
CA SER A 2 -3.36 8.63 17.31
C SER A 2 -4.23 7.97 18.38
N CYS A 3 -3.94 6.81 18.99
CA CYS A 3 -4.62 6.50 20.26
C CYS A 3 -4.01 7.37 21.38
N ASP A 4 -4.85 7.80 22.33
CA ASP A 4 -4.44 8.45 23.58
C ASP A 4 -3.57 9.73 23.41
N GLY A 5 -4.06 10.70 22.63
CA GLY A 5 -3.43 12.02 22.50
C GLY A 5 -2.13 12.07 21.70
N ARG A 6 -1.66 10.96 21.14
CA ARG A 6 -0.44 10.93 20.33
C ARG A 6 -0.68 11.47 18.91
N ALA A 7 0.18 12.36 18.44
CA ALA A 7 0.19 12.77 17.03
C ALA A 7 1.08 11.84 16.19
N TRP A 8 0.96 11.91 14.86
CA TRP A 8 1.83 11.17 13.94
C TRP A 8 3.34 11.36 14.18
N PRO A 9 3.82 12.57 14.54
CA PRO A 9 5.23 12.75 14.87
C PRO A 9 5.70 11.95 16.08
N ASN A 10 4.82 11.68 17.06
CA ASN A 10 5.13 10.79 18.18
C ASN A 10 5.34 9.35 17.73
N ILE A 11 4.58 8.90 16.71
CA ILE A 11 4.81 7.59 16.09
C ILE A 11 6.15 7.61 15.34
N GLY A 12 6.43 8.68 14.58
CA GLY A 12 7.71 8.86 13.90
C GLY A 12 8.88 8.76 14.87
N HIS A 13 8.84 9.52 15.96
CA HIS A 13 9.87 9.51 17.00
C HIS A 13 10.18 8.10 17.51
N LYS A 14 9.14 7.33 17.81
CA LYS A 14 9.30 5.93 18.22
C LYS A 14 9.87 5.06 17.10
N MET A 15 9.29 5.14 15.89
CA MET A 15 9.61 4.24 14.79
C MET A 15 11.04 4.45 14.26
N LEU A 16 11.51 5.69 14.17
CA LEU A 16 12.84 6.01 13.64
C LEU A 16 13.98 5.41 14.49
N GLY A 17 13.74 5.15 15.77
CA GLY A 17 14.68 4.47 16.67
C GLY A 17 14.59 2.94 16.69
N LEU A 18 13.66 2.33 15.94
CA LEU A 18 13.45 0.88 15.92
C LEU A 18 14.03 0.22 14.67
N ALA A 19 14.39 -1.05 14.79
CA ALA A 19 14.69 -1.90 13.64
C ALA A 19 13.37 -2.30 12.93
N PRO A 20 13.26 -2.10 11.60
CA PRO A 20 12.13 -2.59 10.83
C PRO A 20 11.98 -4.11 10.97
N LEU A 21 10.74 -4.56 11.18
CA LEU A 21 10.38 -5.97 11.31
C LEU A 21 11.17 -6.73 12.39
N ALA A 22 11.66 -6.05 13.45
CA ALA A 22 12.56 -6.60 14.46
C ALA A 22 12.16 -7.94 15.08
N LYS A 23 10.85 -8.26 15.10
CA LYS A 23 10.30 -9.50 15.66
C LYS A 23 9.96 -10.56 14.62
N GLN A 24 10.14 -10.26 13.33
CA GLN A 24 9.76 -11.13 12.23
C GLN A 24 11.02 -11.67 11.56
N PHE A 25 11.00 -12.96 11.27
CA PHE A 25 11.95 -13.53 10.32
C PHE A 25 11.55 -13.12 8.91
N VAL A 26 12.50 -12.64 8.13
CA VAL A 26 12.31 -12.31 6.71
C VAL A 26 13.17 -13.28 5.92
N ASP A 27 12.57 -14.02 4.99
CA ASP A 27 13.32 -14.99 4.19
C ASP A 27 14.33 -14.26 3.29
N PRO A 28 15.61 -14.70 3.20
CA PRO A 28 16.60 -14.04 2.35
C PRO A 28 16.29 -14.14 0.84
N THR A 29 15.35 -15.01 0.45
CA THR A 29 14.82 -15.17 -0.91
C THR A 29 13.47 -14.48 -1.12
N ASP A 30 12.94 -13.77 -0.12
CA ASP A 30 11.75 -12.93 -0.28
C ASP A 30 11.95 -11.93 -1.42
N SER A 31 10.95 -11.83 -2.30
CA SER A 31 11.03 -11.11 -3.57
C SER A 31 11.19 -9.60 -3.39
N VAL A 32 10.80 -9.05 -2.23
CA VAL A 32 10.82 -7.61 -1.96
C VAL A 32 11.90 -7.28 -0.93
N LEU A 33 11.85 -7.94 0.23
CA LEU A 33 12.66 -7.62 1.40
C LEU A 33 13.87 -8.55 1.58
N GLY A 34 14.00 -9.62 0.80
CA GLY A 34 15.07 -10.62 0.99
C GLY A 34 16.48 -10.05 0.82
N SER A 35 16.65 -9.01 0.00
CA SER A 35 17.91 -8.27 -0.11
C SER A 35 18.27 -7.48 1.15
N LEU A 36 17.26 -7.02 1.91
CA LEU A 36 17.41 -6.22 3.12
C LEU A 36 17.35 -7.06 4.41
N ALA A 37 16.92 -8.31 4.33
CA ALA A 37 16.75 -9.20 5.47
C ALA A 37 18.05 -9.38 6.28
N ALA A 38 17.94 -9.34 7.60
CA ALA A 38 19.05 -9.63 8.51
C ALA A 38 19.47 -11.11 8.44
N SER A 39 18.51 -11.99 8.19
CA SER A 39 18.70 -13.43 7.97
C SER A 39 19.73 -13.77 6.90
N ARG A 40 19.92 -12.88 5.91
CA ARG A 40 20.89 -13.02 4.83
C ARG A 40 22.35 -13.03 5.33
N GLN A 41 22.63 -12.38 6.45
CA GLN A 41 23.95 -12.35 7.08
C GLN A 41 24.05 -13.33 8.25
N ALA A 42 22.98 -13.47 9.02
CA ALA A 42 22.91 -14.37 10.16
C ALA A 42 21.60 -15.19 10.06
N PRO A 43 21.63 -16.48 9.71
CA PRO A 43 20.44 -17.26 9.32
C PRO A 43 19.26 -17.26 10.30
N SER A 44 19.48 -16.98 11.59
CA SER A 44 18.41 -16.91 12.61
C SER A 44 18.04 -15.49 13.02
N ALA A 45 18.61 -14.47 12.38
CA ALA A 45 18.34 -13.08 12.70
C ALA A 45 16.96 -12.64 12.17
N THR A 46 16.27 -11.85 13.00
CA THR A 46 15.00 -11.21 12.66
C THR A 46 15.21 -9.77 12.20
N GLY A 47 14.22 -9.24 11.48
CA GLY A 47 14.22 -7.86 11.01
C GLY A 47 15.07 -7.60 9.77
N LEU A 48 15.22 -6.31 9.48
CA LEU A 48 16.00 -5.80 8.34
C LEU A 48 17.34 -5.21 8.81
N ARG A 49 18.31 -5.18 7.90
CA ARG A 49 19.64 -4.58 8.13
C ARG A 49 19.65 -3.06 8.03
N SER A 50 18.57 -2.45 7.54
CA SER A 50 18.44 -0.99 7.37
C SER A 50 17.53 -0.41 8.45
N SER A 51 17.78 0.83 8.88
CA SER A 51 16.86 1.56 9.75
C SER A 51 15.74 2.24 8.96
N TYR A 52 14.65 2.63 9.62
CA TYR A 52 13.63 3.47 8.99
C TYR A 52 14.19 4.78 8.44
N GLN A 53 15.15 5.40 9.15
CA GLN A 53 15.80 6.64 8.69
C GLN A 53 16.53 6.43 7.35
N GLU A 54 17.27 5.34 7.21
CA GLU A 54 17.98 5.02 5.97
C GLU A 54 17.01 4.71 4.82
N LEU A 55 15.94 3.97 5.11
CA LEU A 55 14.89 3.69 4.11
C LEU A 55 14.20 4.98 3.64
N ILE A 56 13.87 5.89 4.56
CA ILE A 56 13.26 7.18 4.23
C ILE A 56 14.22 8.04 3.38
N LYS A 57 15.48 8.15 3.79
CA LYS A 57 16.49 8.93 3.04
C LYS A 57 16.72 8.42 1.63
N ARG A 58 16.63 7.09 1.43
CA ARG A 58 16.78 6.46 0.11
C ARG A 58 15.56 6.68 -0.79
N ALA A 59 14.36 6.64 -0.22
CA ALA A 59 13.12 6.72 -0.99
C ALA A 59 12.63 8.15 -1.26
N PHE A 60 12.88 9.08 -0.33
CA PHE A 60 12.30 10.42 -0.37
C PHE A 60 13.36 11.50 -0.59
N ARG A 61 12.93 12.57 -1.29
CA ARG A 61 13.77 13.73 -1.60
C ARG A 61 14.24 14.45 -0.31
N PRO A 62 15.50 14.93 -0.24
CA PRO A 62 16.07 15.52 0.98
C PRO A 62 15.29 16.69 1.57
N GLU A 63 14.57 17.46 0.74
CA GLU A 63 13.76 18.60 1.16
C GLU A 63 12.65 18.21 2.16
N TRP A 64 12.28 16.92 2.22
CA TRP A 64 11.26 16.40 3.13
C TRP A 64 11.81 15.89 4.47
N TRP A 65 13.12 15.69 4.63
CA TRP A 65 13.71 15.13 5.85
C TRP A 65 15.01 15.78 6.33
N GLY A 66 15.68 16.58 5.49
CA GLY A 66 17.03 17.11 5.71
C GLY A 66 17.10 18.45 6.47
N GLY A 67 15.96 19.00 6.89
CA GLY A 67 15.88 20.21 7.69
C GLY A 67 16.46 20.01 9.09
N THR A 68 17.30 20.95 9.52
CA THR A 68 17.99 20.92 10.81
C THR A 68 17.26 21.70 11.90
N ALA A 69 16.38 22.63 11.52
CA ALA A 69 15.56 23.38 12.45
C ALA A 69 14.46 22.46 13.03
N PRO A 70 14.20 22.51 14.35
CA PRO A 70 13.08 21.79 14.93
C PRO A 70 11.73 22.30 14.39
N VAL A 71 10.79 21.38 14.22
CA VAL A 71 9.43 21.64 13.74
C VAL A 71 8.47 21.53 14.92
N ALA A 72 7.77 22.62 15.23
CA ALA A 72 6.75 22.64 16.26
C ALA A 72 5.45 21.99 15.75
N VAL A 73 4.92 21.02 16.49
CA VAL A 73 3.61 20.41 16.24
C VAL A 73 2.84 20.39 17.55
N GLY A 74 1.91 21.34 17.69
CA GLY A 74 1.24 21.59 18.97
C GLY A 74 2.22 22.20 19.98
N ALA A 75 2.30 21.61 21.18
CA ALA A 75 3.22 22.04 22.23
C ALA A 75 4.60 21.40 22.13
N ASP A 76 4.77 20.39 21.27
CA ASP A 76 5.97 19.58 21.15
C ASP A 76 6.83 20.02 19.95
N SER A 77 8.12 19.65 20.00
CA SER A 77 9.11 19.96 18.97
C SER A 77 9.75 18.67 18.44
N PHE A 78 9.81 18.54 17.12
CA PHE A 78 10.26 17.33 16.42
C PHE A 78 11.32 17.65 15.38
N SER A 79 12.08 16.67 14.93
CA SER A 79 12.82 16.75 13.67
C SER A 79 11.86 16.81 12.48
N GLN A 80 12.35 17.29 11.33
CA GLN A 80 11.54 17.30 10.11
C GLN A 80 11.06 15.90 9.72
N MET A 81 11.90 14.87 9.89
CA MET A 81 11.55 13.50 9.53
C MET A 81 10.41 12.93 10.40
N GLU A 82 10.37 13.29 11.68
CA GLU A 82 9.28 12.92 12.59
C GLU A 82 8.01 13.69 12.24
N ALA A 83 8.12 15.01 12.04
CA ALA A 83 6.98 15.85 11.64
C ALA A 83 6.30 15.35 10.35
N ASN A 84 7.10 14.92 9.37
CA ASN A 84 6.63 14.40 8.09
C ASN A 84 6.37 12.88 8.09
N PHE A 85 6.39 12.20 9.24
CA PHE A 85 6.29 10.74 9.27
C PHE A 85 5.01 10.21 8.61
N SER A 86 3.87 10.91 8.75
CA SER A 86 2.62 10.52 8.09
C SER A 86 2.70 10.55 6.56
N LEU A 87 3.48 11.47 6.00
CA LEU A 87 3.72 11.55 4.55
C LEU A 87 4.49 10.31 4.09
N PHE A 88 5.61 9.99 4.75
CA PHE A 88 6.42 8.83 4.39
C PHE A 88 5.65 7.53 4.54
N TRP A 89 4.96 7.37 5.66
CA TRP A 89 4.17 6.17 5.94
C TRP A 89 3.03 6.00 4.92
N GLY A 90 2.25 7.05 4.67
CA GLY A 90 1.11 6.98 3.75
C GLY A 90 1.54 6.66 2.32
N LEU A 91 2.58 7.33 1.82
CA LEU A 91 3.10 7.07 0.48
C LEU A 91 3.74 5.69 0.37
N ALA A 92 4.47 5.22 1.39
CA ALA A 92 5.06 3.89 1.40
C ALA A 92 3.99 2.78 1.34
N ILE A 93 2.88 2.93 2.09
CA ILE A 93 1.76 2.00 2.02
C ILE A 93 1.08 2.08 0.66
N GLN A 94 0.80 3.27 0.16
CA GLN A 94 0.15 3.47 -1.15
C GLN A 94 0.93 2.79 -2.28
N VAL A 95 2.26 2.98 -2.35
CA VAL A 95 3.07 2.38 -3.42
C VAL A 95 3.20 0.87 -3.26
N TYR A 96 3.21 0.35 -2.02
CA TYR A 96 3.19 -1.09 -1.79
C TYR A 96 1.86 -1.71 -2.24
N GLU A 97 0.73 -1.13 -1.84
CA GLU A 97 -0.60 -1.58 -2.24
C GLU A 97 -0.81 -1.50 -3.76
N ALA A 98 -0.20 -0.51 -4.43
CA ALA A 98 -0.22 -0.40 -5.88
C ALA A 98 0.52 -1.56 -6.60
N THR A 99 1.39 -2.31 -5.91
CA THR A 99 2.02 -3.52 -6.46
C THR A 99 1.16 -4.78 -6.30
N LEU A 100 0.13 -4.74 -5.45
CA LEU A 100 -0.72 -5.89 -5.12
C LEU A 100 -1.84 -6.07 -6.15
N VAL A 101 -1.46 -6.23 -7.42
CA VAL A 101 -2.39 -6.48 -8.52
C VAL A 101 -2.73 -7.97 -8.61
N SER A 102 -4.01 -8.30 -8.73
CA SER A 102 -4.50 -9.67 -8.90
C SER A 102 -5.04 -9.84 -10.32
N ASP A 103 -4.20 -10.31 -11.23
CA ASP A 103 -4.46 -10.39 -12.68
C ASP A 103 -4.19 -11.78 -13.29
N ASP A 104 -4.14 -12.83 -12.46
CA ASP A 104 -3.85 -14.21 -12.91
C ASP A 104 -4.94 -15.23 -12.48
N THR A 105 -6.21 -14.82 -12.52
CA THR A 105 -7.33 -15.74 -12.36
C THR A 105 -7.63 -16.47 -13.69
N PRO A 106 -8.39 -17.58 -13.68
CA PRO A 106 -8.84 -18.23 -14.92
C PRO A 106 -9.63 -17.30 -15.85
N LEU A 107 -10.32 -16.32 -15.26
CA LEU A 107 -11.02 -15.27 -16.00
C LEU A 107 -10.05 -14.34 -16.73
N ASP A 108 -8.97 -13.92 -16.08
CA ASP A 108 -7.97 -13.02 -16.67
C ASP A 108 -7.23 -13.71 -17.83
N ARG A 109 -6.87 -14.98 -17.65
CA ARG A 109 -6.28 -15.81 -18.72
C ARG A 109 -7.23 -15.98 -19.91
N TYR A 110 -8.51 -16.21 -19.63
CA TYR A 110 -9.54 -16.28 -20.66
C TYR A 110 -9.70 -14.96 -21.41
N ALA A 111 -9.73 -13.83 -20.68
CA ALA A 111 -9.75 -12.50 -21.27
C ALA A 111 -8.49 -12.19 -22.08
N SER A 112 -7.35 -12.78 -21.71
CA SER A 112 -6.07 -12.69 -22.42
C SER A 112 -5.97 -13.62 -23.63
N GLY A 113 -7.01 -14.40 -23.94
CA GLY A 113 -7.11 -15.23 -25.15
C GLY A 113 -7.03 -16.74 -24.94
N ASP A 114 -6.80 -17.23 -23.71
CA ASP A 114 -6.87 -18.66 -23.41
C ASP A 114 -8.34 -19.10 -23.28
N SER A 115 -8.96 -19.46 -24.41
CA SER A 115 -10.35 -19.92 -24.44
C SER A 115 -10.61 -21.19 -23.61
N SER A 116 -9.55 -21.91 -23.20
CA SER A 116 -9.67 -23.12 -22.38
C SER A 116 -9.66 -22.84 -20.87
N ALA A 117 -9.28 -21.63 -20.45
CA ALA A 117 -9.16 -21.28 -19.04
C ALA A 117 -10.51 -21.29 -18.30
N LEU A 118 -11.63 -21.13 -19.01
CA LEU A 118 -12.98 -21.26 -18.45
C LEU A 118 -13.70 -22.49 -18.98
N SER A 119 -14.33 -23.25 -18.08
CA SER A 119 -15.23 -24.33 -18.45
C SER A 119 -16.46 -23.81 -19.22
N PRO A 120 -17.14 -24.67 -20.01
CA PRO A 120 -18.36 -24.27 -20.71
C PRO A 120 -19.46 -23.72 -19.79
N ARG A 121 -19.52 -24.17 -18.52
CA ARG A 121 -20.47 -23.64 -17.53
C ARG A 121 -20.10 -22.22 -17.10
N GLN A 122 -18.82 -21.93 -16.88
CA GLN A 122 -18.34 -20.58 -16.53
C GLN A 122 -18.53 -19.60 -17.69
N GLN A 123 -18.27 -20.02 -18.94
CA GLN A 123 -18.53 -19.20 -20.13
C GLN A 123 -20.02 -18.83 -20.27
N ARG A 124 -20.93 -19.78 -20.01
CA ARG A 124 -22.38 -19.47 -19.94
C ARG A 124 -22.73 -18.50 -18.82
N GLY A 125 -22.08 -18.66 -17.65
CA GLY A 125 -22.24 -17.71 -16.53
C GLY A 125 -21.79 -16.30 -16.89
N MET A 126 -20.66 -16.19 -17.61
CA MET A 126 -20.16 -14.93 -18.14
C MET A 126 -21.14 -14.28 -19.12
N ASP A 127 -21.72 -15.05 -20.06
CA ASP A 127 -22.71 -14.54 -21.00
C ASP A 127 -23.93 -13.96 -20.27
N ILE A 128 -24.40 -14.64 -19.21
CA ILE A 128 -25.47 -14.11 -18.36
C ILE A 128 -25.01 -12.82 -17.67
N PHE A 129 -23.82 -12.80 -17.08
CA PHE A 129 -23.30 -11.64 -16.36
C PHE A 129 -23.18 -10.39 -17.26
N MET A 130 -22.65 -10.58 -18.47
CA MET A 130 -22.39 -9.50 -19.43
C MET A 130 -23.66 -9.03 -20.12
N ASN A 131 -24.56 -9.95 -20.48
CA ASN A 131 -25.70 -9.66 -21.35
C ASN A 131 -27.04 -9.73 -20.60
N LYS A 132 -27.49 -10.95 -20.25
CA LYS A 132 -28.88 -11.19 -19.81
C LYS A 132 -29.20 -10.63 -18.43
N GLY A 133 -28.26 -10.78 -17.50
CA GLY A 133 -28.37 -10.30 -16.12
C GLY A 133 -27.99 -8.83 -15.95
N ARG A 134 -27.40 -8.20 -16.98
CA ARG A 134 -26.94 -6.81 -16.98
C ARG A 134 -26.03 -6.44 -15.79
N CYS A 135 -25.37 -7.43 -15.18
CA CYS A 135 -24.50 -7.22 -14.01
C CYS A 135 -23.34 -6.29 -14.38
N ALA A 136 -22.80 -6.44 -15.58
CA ALA A 136 -21.75 -5.59 -16.14
C ALA A 136 -22.15 -4.12 -16.32
N SER A 137 -23.43 -3.75 -16.19
CA SER A 137 -23.82 -2.32 -16.23
C SER A 137 -23.33 -1.54 -15.01
N CYS A 138 -23.13 -2.20 -13.87
CA CYS A 138 -22.55 -1.61 -12.65
C CYS A 138 -21.21 -2.25 -12.28
N HIS A 139 -21.02 -3.53 -12.61
CA HIS A 139 -19.80 -4.30 -12.35
C HIS A 139 -18.96 -4.46 -13.61
N SER A 140 -18.49 -3.33 -14.16
CA SER A 140 -17.75 -3.27 -15.42
C SER A 140 -16.24 -3.27 -15.22
N GLY A 141 -15.51 -3.41 -16.34
CA GLY A 141 -14.05 -3.33 -16.36
C GLY A 141 -13.36 -4.57 -15.78
N ALA A 142 -12.04 -4.47 -15.62
CA ALA A 142 -11.23 -5.53 -15.04
C ALA A 142 -11.49 -5.69 -13.54
N GLU A 143 -11.90 -4.61 -12.87
CA GLU A 143 -12.15 -4.59 -11.42
C GLU A 143 -13.59 -4.95 -11.04
N PHE A 144 -14.46 -5.23 -12.03
CA PHE A 144 -15.89 -5.52 -11.82
C PHE A 144 -16.60 -4.47 -10.95
N SER A 145 -16.29 -3.20 -11.16
CA SER A 145 -16.87 -2.08 -10.41
C SER A 145 -16.77 -0.76 -11.17
N GLY A 146 -17.90 -0.09 -11.34
CA GLY A 146 -17.95 1.28 -11.84
C GLY A 146 -17.36 2.33 -10.87
N ALA A 147 -17.17 1.95 -9.59
CA ALA A 147 -16.55 2.79 -8.57
C ALA A 147 -15.08 2.39 -8.30
N SER A 148 -14.36 1.92 -9.33
CA SER A 148 -12.95 1.59 -9.25
C SER A 148 -12.07 2.83 -9.48
N VAL A 149 -10.83 2.80 -8.97
CA VAL A 149 -9.86 3.90 -9.21
C VAL A 149 -9.67 4.14 -10.71
N SER A 150 -9.59 3.08 -11.52
CA SER A 150 -9.46 3.14 -12.98
C SER A 150 -10.63 3.84 -13.69
N ASN A 151 -11.83 3.79 -13.11
CA ASN A 151 -13.04 4.39 -13.66
C ASN A 151 -13.32 5.81 -13.14
N VAL A 152 -12.65 6.26 -12.07
CA VAL A 152 -12.92 7.54 -11.39
C VAL A 152 -11.78 8.57 -11.59
N VAL A 153 -10.79 8.27 -12.44
CA VAL A 153 -9.59 9.12 -12.67
C VAL A 153 -9.92 10.54 -13.17
N ALA A 154 -11.11 10.76 -13.75
CA ALA A 154 -11.50 12.04 -14.36
C ALA A 154 -12.21 13.03 -13.42
N ASP A 155 -12.66 12.60 -12.24
CA ASP A 155 -13.43 13.46 -11.32
C ASP A 155 -12.66 13.77 -10.03
N ARG A 156 -12.81 15.01 -9.52
CA ARG A 156 -12.21 15.41 -8.24
C ARG A 156 -12.90 14.65 -7.11
N TYR A 157 -12.10 14.07 -6.21
CA TYR A 157 -12.57 13.59 -4.92
C TYR A 157 -13.17 14.76 -4.11
N GLU A 158 -14.49 14.90 -4.10
CA GLU A 158 -15.15 15.63 -3.03
C GLU A 158 -15.20 14.74 -1.77
N ARG A 159 -15.19 15.37 -0.59
CA ARG A 159 -15.40 14.66 0.66
C ARG A 159 -16.71 13.90 0.55
N MET A 160 -16.67 12.59 0.76
CA MET A 160 -17.87 11.80 1.04
C MET A 160 -18.51 12.39 2.30
N HIS A 161 -19.54 13.22 2.14
CA HIS A 161 -20.42 13.63 3.22
C HIS A 161 -21.15 12.37 3.67
N MET A 162 -20.58 11.65 4.62
CA MET A 162 -21.29 10.62 5.37
C MET A 162 -22.45 11.34 6.05
N GLY A 163 -23.65 11.17 5.52
CA GLY A 163 -24.86 11.73 6.09
C GLY A 163 -25.06 11.11 7.47
N ASN A 164 -24.86 11.91 8.50
CA ASN A 164 -25.40 11.61 9.81
C ASN A 164 -26.89 11.97 9.69
N ASN A 165 -27.78 10.98 9.71
CA ASN A 165 -29.17 11.24 10.10
C ASN A 165 -29.18 11.79 11.54
#